data_AF-A0AAV0DT44-F1
#
_entry.id   AF-A0AAV0DT44-F1
#
_cell.length_a   1.000
_cell.length_b   1.000
_cell.length_c   1.000
_cell.angle_alpha   90.00
_cell.angle_beta   90.00
_cell.angle_gamma   90.00
#
_symmetry.space_group_name_H-M   'P 1'
#
loop_
_entity.id
_entity.type
_entity.pdbx_description
1 polymer ?
#
loop_
_entity_poly.entity_id
_entity_poly.type
_entity_poly.pdbx_seq_one_letter_code
_entity_poly.pdbx_strand_id
1 'polypeptide(L)'
;MSVAFVDGLAVEAFVNDTKPFNHWVDKKFESLDLDNTGELSREALENRQGKFGSQEFELQSRNEIHNLYNAIFERFDVDKNGTIDREEFRELMKEIMLAKARCIGKSPVLVILQRDSLLMRVVQHLSESR
;
A
#
# COMPACT_ATOMS: atom_id res chain seq x y z
N MET A 1 -8.75 2.76 -15.81
CA MET A 1 -7.46 3.46 -15.84
C MET A 1 -7.76 4.93 -16.05
N SER A 2 -7.22 5.81 -15.22
CA SER A 2 -7.30 7.26 -15.39
C SER A 2 -5.89 7.83 -15.46
N VAL A 3 -5.78 9.10 -15.83
CA VAL A 3 -4.49 9.82 -15.82
C VAL A 3 -4.68 11.06 -14.96
N ALA A 4 -3.74 11.31 -14.05
CA ALA A 4 -3.76 12.50 -13.22
C ALA A 4 -2.35 13.01 -12.96
N PHE A 5 -2.26 14.29 -12.63
CA PHE A 5 -1.04 14.87 -12.08
C PHE A 5 -1.02 14.59 -10.58
N VAL A 6 0.09 14.03 -10.11
CA VAL A 6 0.34 13.76 -8.70
C VAL A 6 1.69 14.35 -8.33
N ASP A 7 1.75 15.03 -7.19
CA ASP A 7 3.00 15.46 -6.57
C ASP A 7 3.16 14.77 -5.20
N GLY A 8 4.38 14.81 -4.66
CA GLY A 8 4.68 14.22 -3.36
C GLY A 8 3.96 14.92 -2.21
N LEU A 9 3.63 16.21 -2.36
CA LEU A 9 2.91 16.97 -1.33
C LEU A 9 1.47 16.47 -1.17
N ALA A 10 0.80 16.11 -2.27
CA ALA A 10 -0.52 15.51 -2.26
C ALA A 10 -0.52 14.15 -1.58
N VAL A 11 0.51 13.33 -1.86
CA VAL A 11 0.67 12.03 -1.21
C VAL A 11 0.92 12.22 0.29
N GLU A 12 1.80 13.15 0.68
CA GLU A 12 2.05 13.49 2.08
C GLU A 12 0.80 14.03 2.78
N ALA A 13 0.01 14.87 2.11
CA ALA A 13 -1.24 15.40 2.65
C ALA A 13 -2.26 14.29 2.92
N PHE A 14 -2.42 13.34 1.99
CA PHE A 14 -3.29 12.18 2.17
C PHE A 14 -2.82 11.29 3.34
N VAL A 15 -1.51 11.04 3.45
CA VAL A 15 -0.96 10.24 4.55
C VAL A 15 -1.11 10.92 5.90
N ASN A 16 -0.98 12.25 5.94
CA ASN A 16 -1.19 13.04 7.15
C ASN A 16 -2.66 13.09 7.57
N ASP A 17 -3.60 12.97 6.63
CA ASP A 17 -5.02 12.83 6.97
C ASP A 17 -5.33 11.41 7.46
N THR A 18 -5.17 11.24 8.77
CA THR A 18 -5.24 9.95 9.46
C THR A 18 -6.60 9.25 9.30
N LYS A 19 -7.70 10.00 9.10
CA LYS A 19 -9.05 9.40 8.98
C LYS A 19 -9.26 8.66 7.65
N PRO A 20 -9.17 9.31 6.47
CA PRO A 20 -9.32 8.63 5.19
C PRO A 20 -8.18 7.64 4.94
N PHE A 21 -6.96 7.95 5.41
CA PHE A 21 -5.83 7.04 5.29
C PHE A 21 -6.08 5.74 6.06
N ASN A 22 -6.39 5.81 7.37
CA ASN A 22 -6.63 4.60 8.16
C ASN A 22 -7.83 3.80 7.64
N HIS A 23 -8.93 4.47 7.27
CA HIS A 23 -10.08 3.78 6.70
C HIS A 23 -9.72 3.02 5.42
N TRP A 24 -8.93 3.63 4.55
CA TRP A 24 -8.48 3.01 3.31
C TRP A 24 -7.53 1.83 3.59
N VAL A 25 -6.58 2.00 4.50
CA VAL A 25 -5.66 0.94 4.91
C VAL A 25 -6.43 -0.24 5.52
N ASP A 26 -7.38 0.02 6.43
CA ASP A 26 -8.18 -1.01 7.09
C ASP A 26 -8.99 -1.82 6.09
N LYS A 27 -9.64 -1.14 5.14
CA LYS A 27 -10.37 -1.79 4.06
C LYS A 27 -9.44 -2.65 3.19
N LYS A 28 -8.20 -2.20 2.99
CA LYS A 28 -7.23 -2.95 2.20
C LYS A 28 -6.66 -4.14 2.97
N PHE A 29 -6.49 -4.00 4.28
CA PHE A 29 -6.18 -5.07 5.20
C PHE A 29 -7.28 -6.14 5.21
N GLU A 30 -8.55 -5.75 5.32
CA GLU A 30 -9.70 -6.68 5.27
C GLU A 30 -9.79 -7.42 3.94
N SER A 31 -9.43 -6.77 2.83
CA SER A 31 -9.31 -7.42 1.52
C SER A 31 -8.17 -8.44 1.46
N LEU A 32 -7.16 -8.31 2.32
CA LEU A 32 -6.02 -9.22 2.42
C LEU A 32 -6.27 -10.32 3.45
N ASP A 33 -6.96 -10.02 4.56
CA ASP A 33 -7.34 -10.89 5.67
C ASP A 33 -8.70 -11.57 5.44
N LEU A 34 -8.79 -12.41 4.39
CA LEU A 34 -10.04 -13.14 4.07
C LEU A 34 -10.40 -14.20 5.11
N ASP A 35 -9.43 -14.65 5.89
CA ASP A 35 -9.56 -15.59 6.99
C ASP A 35 -10.02 -14.93 8.29
N ASN A 36 -10.09 -13.58 8.32
CA ASN A 36 -10.47 -12.77 9.48
C ASN A 36 -9.68 -13.19 10.73
N THR A 37 -8.41 -13.53 10.53
CA THR A 37 -7.49 -13.86 11.62
C THR A 37 -7.08 -12.59 12.37
N GLY A 38 -7.21 -11.43 11.74
CA GLY A 38 -6.69 -10.16 12.25
C GLY A 38 -5.20 -9.98 11.98
N GLU A 39 -4.57 -10.92 11.29
CA GLU A 39 -3.12 -11.02 11.09
C GLU A 39 -2.79 -11.52 9.67
N LEU A 40 -1.88 -10.82 8.98
CA LEU A 40 -1.40 -11.23 7.67
C LEU A 40 -0.13 -12.07 7.81
N SER A 41 -0.26 -13.38 7.75
CA SER A 41 0.90 -14.28 7.76
C SER A 41 1.58 -14.33 6.39
N ARG A 42 2.88 -14.61 6.41
CA ARG A 42 3.67 -14.79 5.18
C ARG A 42 3.10 -15.87 4.26
N GLU A 43 2.67 -17.01 4.84
CA GLU A 43 2.07 -18.10 4.09
C GLU A 43 0.74 -17.69 3.46
N ALA A 44 -0.06 -16.87 4.16
CA ALA A 44 -1.30 -16.35 3.63
C ALA A 44 -1.05 -15.42 2.44
N LEU A 45 -0.06 -14.53 2.51
CA LEU A 45 0.32 -13.65 1.39
C LEU A 45 0.93 -14.43 0.23
N GLU A 46 1.78 -15.42 0.50
CA GLU A 46 2.41 -16.27 -0.51
C GLU A 46 1.39 -17.16 -1.25
N ASN A 47 0.45 -17.78 -0.54
CA ASN A 47 -0.64 -18.55 -1.15
C ASN A 47 -1.64 -17.65 -1.89
N ARG A 48 -1.79 -16.40 -1.46
CA ARG A 48 -2.65 -15.41 -2.13
C ARG A 48 -2.01 -14.81 -3.37
N GLN A 49 -0.73 -15.05 -3.67
CA GLN A 49 -0.13 -14.64 -4.95
C GLN A 49 -0.89 -15.17 -6.19
N GLY A 50 -1.66 -16.25 -6.04
CA GLY A 50 -2.55 -16.74 -7.11
C GLY A 50 -3.90 -16.00 -7.26
N LYS A 51 -4.33 -15.21 -6.25
CA LYS A 51 -5.61 -14.48 -6.21
C LYS A 51 -5.47 -12.97 -6.11
N PHE A 52 -4.33 -12.47 -5.60
CA PHE A 52 -3.95 -11.07 -5.60
C PHE A 52 -3.37 -10.68 -6.96
N GLY A 53 -4.14 -10.97 -8.02
CA GLY A 53 -3.91 -10.50 -9.40
C GLY A 53 -4.24 -9.01 -9.53
N SER A 54 -3.78 -8.21 -8.58
CA SER A 54 -3.67 -6.77 -8.73
C SER A 54 -2.21 -6.49 -9.05
N GLN A 55 -1.83 -6.72 -10.31
CA GLN A 55 -1.25 -5.78 -11.29
C GLN A 55 -0.18 -4.74 -10.86
N GLU A 56 0.09 -4.54 -9.58
CA GLU A 56 1.18 -3.71 -9.04
C GLU A 56 2.50 -4.51 -8.93
N PHE A 57 2.43 -5.85 -8.80
CA PHE A 57 3.60 -6.73 -8.67
C PHE A 57 3.74 -7.79 -9.77
N GLU A 58 2.83 -7.81 -10.76
CA GLU A 58 2.80 -8.82 -11.85
C GLU A 58 4.05 -8.87 -12.74
N LEU A 59 4.98 -7.92 -12.60
CA LEU A 59 6.20 -7.83 -13.40
C LEU A 59 7.45 -8.41 -12.72
N GLN A 60 7.34 -8.92 -11.48
CA GLN A 60 8.50 -9.42 -10.73
C GLN A 60 8.49 -10.95 -10.59
N SER A 61 9.67 -11.57 -10.64
CA SER A 61 9.79 -13.03 -10.49
C SER A 61 9.29 -13.47 -9.12
N ARG A 62 8.73 -14.69 -9.00
CA ARG A 62 8.24 -15.25 -7.73
C ARG A 62 9.26 -15.13 -6.58
N ASN A 63 10.54 -15.24 -6.89
CA ASN A 63 11.66 -15.06 -5.94
C ASN A 63 11.91 -13.59 -5.57
N GLU A 64 11.72 -12.64 -6.48
CA GLU A 64 11.87 -11.21 -6.20
C GLU A 64 10.72 -10.72 -5.33
N ILE A 65 9.50 -11.20 -5.59
CA ILE A 65 8.33 -10.93 -4.78
C ILE A 65 8.49 -11.54 -3.38
N HIS A 66 8.98 -12.78 -3.29
CA HIS A 66 9.28 -13.44 -2.03
C HIS A 66 10.37 -12.69 -1.22
N ASN A 67 11.44 -12.22 -1.88
CA ASN A 67 12.48 -11.42 -1.23
C ASN A 67 11.97 -10.04 -0.81
N LEU A 68 11.09 -9.42 -1.59
CA LEU A 68 10.43 -8.18 -1.24
C LEU A 68 9.53 -8.37 -0.03
N TYR A 69 8.70 -9.43 -0.01
CA TYR A 69 7.90 -9.76 1.16
C TYR A 69 8.78 -10.01 2.37
N ASN A 70 9.89 -10.75 2.26
CA ASN A 70 10.81 -10.93 3.37
C ASN A 70 11.41 -9.63 3.88
N ALA A 71 11.86 -8.75 2.99
CA ALA A 71 12.39 -7.46 3.38
C ALA A 71 11.33 -6.56 4.03
N ILE A 72 10.05 -6.72 3.64
CA ILE A 72 8.92 -6.06 4.29
C ILE A 72 8.69 -6.68 5.67
N PHE A 73 8.48 -7.99 5.79
CA PHE A 73 8.29 -8.64 7.10
C PHE A 73 9.46 -8.34 8.05
N GLU A 74 10.71 -8.50 7.63
CA GLU A 74 11.88 -8.23 8.49
C GLU A 74 11.94 -6.79 9.03
N ARG A 75 11.37 -5.84 8.29
CA ARG A 75 11.41 -4.42 8.64
C ARG A 75 10.16 -3.94 9.39
N PHE A 76 9.03 -4.62 9.22
CA PHE A 76 7.72 -4.14 9.67
C PHE A 76 7.00 -5.07 10.64
N ASP A 77 7.38 -6.35 10.71
CA ASP A 77 7.04 -7.27 11.81
C ASP A 77 7.93 -6.87 13.01
N VAL A 78 7.46 -5.87 13.75
CA VAL A 78 8.23 -5.22 14.83
C VAL A 78 8.39 -6.17 16.00
N ASP A 79 7.36 -6.97 16.26
CA ASP A 79 7.36 -7.96 17.33
C ASP A 79 7.98 -9.32 16.92
N LYS A 80 8.27 -9.49 15.61
CA LYS A 80 8.87 -10.70 15.01
C LYS A 80 8.03 -11.94 15.25
N ASN A 81 6.71 -11.77 15.30
CA ASN A 81 5.76 -12.86 15.51
C ASN A 81 5.54 -13.69 14.22
N GLY A 82 6.06 -13.24 13.07
CA GLY A 82 5.92 -13.91 11.77
C GLY A 82 4.63 -13.54 11.02
N THR A 83 3.90 -12.55 11.51
CA THR A 83 2.65 -12.02 10.97
C THR A 83 2.70 -10.48 10.97
N ILE A 84 1.79 -9.84 10.23
CA ILE A 84 1.63 -8.40 10.25
C ILE A 84 0.23 -8.11 10.79
N ASP A 85 0.16 -7.44 11.94
CA ASP A 85 -1.11 -7.00 12.49
C ASP A 85 -1.64 -5.73 11.78
N ARG A 86 -2.84 -5.28 12.15
CA ARG A 86 -3.47 -4.09 11.56
C ARG A 86 -2.70 -2.79 11.82
N GLU A 87 -2.06 -2.65 12.97
CA GLU A 87 -1.27 -1.46 13.32
C GLU A 87 0.06 -1.43 12.58
N GLU A 88 0.75 -2.56 12.50
CA GLU A 88 1.96 -2.75 11.71
C GLU A 88 1.70 -2.53 10.22
N PHE A 89 0.58 -3.03 9.71
CA PHE A 89 0.18 -2.80 8.32
C PHE A 89 -0.06 -1.30 8.03
N ARG A 90 -0.62 -0.54 8.99
CA ARG A 90 -0.80 0.91 8.83
C ARG A 90 0.52 1.64 8.77
N GLU A 91 1.47 1.32 9.65
CA GLU A 91 2.80 1.93 9.62
C GLU A 91 3.58 1.55 8.35
N LEU A 92 3.47 0.30 7.91
CA LEU A 92 4.01 -0.17 6.62
C LEU A 92 3.48 0.67 5.44
N MET A 93 2.15 0.77 5.31
CA MET A 93 1.53 1.50 4.21
C MET A 93 1.89 2.99 4.23
N LYS A 94 2.05 3.55 5.43
CA LYS A 94 2.47 4.93 5.65
C LYS A 94 3.91 5.15 5.18
N GLU A 95 4.84 4.28 5.57
CA GLU A 95 6.24 4.38 5.13
C GLU A 95 6.36 4.24 3.61
N ILE A 96 5.65 3.29 2.99
CA ILE A 96 5.65 3.11 1.53
C ILE A 96 5.13 4.36 0.81
N MET A 97 4.02 4.94 1.28
CA MET A 97 3.45 6.14 0.68
C MET A 97 4.39 7.34 0.82
N LEU A 98 5.03 7.51 1.97
CA LEU A 98 6.02 8.57 2.19
C LEU A 98 7.28 8.36 1.32
N ALA A 99 7.74 7.12 1.18
CA ALA A 99 8.86 6.80 0.29
C ALA A 99 8.50 7.12 -1.18
N LYS A 100 7.28 6.79 -1.61
CA LYS A 100 6.75 7.18 -2.94
C LYS A 100 6.63 8.69 -3.08
N ALA A 101 6.15 9.40 -2.07
CA ALA A 101 6.07 10.86 -2.07
C ALA A 101 7.44 11.50 -2.27
N ARG A 102 8.46 10.99 -1.56
CA ARG A 102 9.86 11.43 -1.71
C ARG A 102 10.42 11.13 -3.10
N CYS A 103 10.05 9.99 -3.68
CA CYS A 103 10.48 9.58 -5.02
C CYS A 103 9.83 10.42 -6.13
N ILE A 104 8.54 10.76 -5.97
CA ILE A 104 7.79 11.67 -6.85
C ILE A 104 8.34 13.11 -6.74
N GLY A 105 8.67 13.52 -5.52
CA GLY A 105 9.18 14.86 -5.23
C GLY A 105 8.11 15.95 -5.29
N LYS A 106 8.54 17.21 -5.26
CA LYS A 106 7.64 18.38 -5.18
C LYS A 106 7.12 18.85 -6.55
N SER A 107 7.58 18.24 -7.63
CA SER A 107 7.17 18.59 -8.98
C SER A 107 6.04 17.66 -9.44
N PRO A 108 4.92 18.19 -9.95
CA PRO A 108 3.84 17.35 -10.46
C PRO A 108 4.33 16.47 -11.61
N VAL A 109 4.06 15.17 -11.51
CA VAL A 109 4.31 14.20 -12.58
C VAL A 109 3.00 13.59 -13.05
N LEU A 110 2.92 13.32 -14.35
CA LEU A 110 1.77 12.66 -14.96
C LEU A 110 1.85 11.17 -14.68
N VAL A 111 0.85 10.62 -13.99
CA VAL A 111 0.81 9.20 -13.61
C VAL A 111 -0.43 8.55 -14.22
N ILE A 112 -0.24 7.36 -14.81
CA ILE A 112 -1.34 6.49 -15.23
C ILE A 112 -1.79 5.70 -14.01
N LEU A 113 -3.05 5.87 -13.63
CA LEU A 113 -3.64 5.29 -12.44
C LEU A 113 -4.47 4.07 -12.80
N GLN A 114 -4.10 2.92 -12.23
CA GLN A 114 -4.92 1.72 -12.25
C GLN A 114 -6.10 1.84 -11.28
N ARG A 115 -7.11 0.99 -11.46
CA ARG A 115 -8.27 0.95 -10.55
C ARG A 115 -7.79 0.49 -9.18
N ASP A 116 -8.25 1.18 -8.13
CA ASP A 116 -7.87 0.94 -6.73
C ASP A 116 -6.38 1.06 -6.40
N SER A 117 -5.58 1.71 -7.24
CA SER A 117 -4.16 1.97 -6.94
C SER A 117 -4.00 2.98 -5.80
N LEU A 118 -2.85 2.92 -5.14
CA LEU A 118 -2.46 3.83 -4.07
C LEU A 118 -2.62 5.31 -4.46
N LEU A 119 -2.12 5.67 -5.64
CA LEU A 119 -2.13 7.06 -6.11
C LEU A 119 -3.52 7.51 -6.61
N MET A 120 -4.41 6.58 -6.99
CA MET A 120 -5.80 6.92 -7.33
C MET A 120 -6.53 7.48 -6.12
N ARG A 121 -6.26 6.94 -4.92
CA ARG A 121 -6.90 7.38 -3.68
C ARG A 121 -6.43 8.76 -3.24
N VAL A 122 -5.14 9.04 -3.44
CA VAL A 122 -4.57 10.39 -3.24
C VAL A 122 -5.30 11.41 -4.13
N VAL A 123 -5.50 11.09 -5.40
CA VAL A 123 -6.22 11.98 -6.34
C VAL A 123 -7.69 12.15 -5.96
N GLN A 124 -8.35 11.10 -5.49
CA GLN A 124 -9.73 11.17 -5.03
C GLN A 124 -9.86 12.08 -3.79
N HIS A 125 -8.97 11.93 -2.81
CA HIS A 125 -8.95 12.78 -1.62
C HIS A 125 -8.72 14.27 -1.96
N LEU A 126 -7.82 14.57 -2.92
CA LEU A 126 -7.62 15.93 -3.41
C LEU A 126 -8.87 16.52 -4.07
N SER A 127 -9.66 15.70 -4.77
CA SER A 127 -10.90 16.16 -5.41
C SER A 127 -12.02 16.44 -4.41
N GLU A 128 -12.03 15.74 -3.26
CA GLU A 128 -13.00 15.93 -2.18
C GLU A 128 -12.63 17.09 -1.25
N SER A 129 -11.37 17.53 -1.27
CA SER A 129 -10.84 18.64 -0.46
C SER A 129 -10.88 20.02 -1.16
N ARG A 130 -11.50 20.11 -2.34
CA ARG A 130 -11.70 21.33 -3.14
C ARG A 130 -13.14 21.81 -3.09
#